data_AF-A0A2H3DHT1-F1
#
_entry.id   AF-A0A2H3DHT1-F1
#
_cell.length_a   1.000
_cell.length_b   1.000
_cell.length_c   1.000
_cell.angle_alpha   90.00
_cell.angle_beta   90.00
_cell.angle_gamma   90.00
#
_symmetry.space_group_name_H-M   'P 1'
#
loop_
_entity.id
_entity.type
_entity.pdbx_description
1 polymer ?
#
loop_
_entity_poly.entity_id
_entity_poly.type
_entity_poly.pdbx_seq_one_letter_code
_entity_poly.pdbx_strand_id
1 'polypeptide(L)'
;YYFQLCFEHTCYTLALVSIYSPPDAVLLHESSRTVYSCEHQGDTGLHAVFISDIAAIVAMVPLFDVTGEGEVIIPENWYFLVEKPGLDVAILWGKEEQDIDGDEDVE
;
A
#
# COMPACT_ATOMS: atom_id res chain seq x y z
N TYR A 1 -6.24 0.63 7.58
CA TYR A 1 -7.16 0.56 8.74
C TYR A 1 -8.41 1.34 8.40
N TYR A 2 -9.59 0.96 8.88
CA TYR A 2 -10.82 1.75 8.71
C TYR A 2 -11.55 1.90 10.04
N PHE A 3 -12.35 2.95 10.17
CA PHE A 3 -13.13 3.24 11.36
C PHE A 3 -14.40 4.01 10.98
N GLN A 4 -15.35 4.07 11.91
CA GLN A 4 -16.58 4.84 11.73
C GLN A 4 -16.55 6.09 12.60
N LEU A 5 -16.87 7.23 11.98
CA LEU A 5 -17.13 8.48 12.67
C LEU A 5 -18.64 8.72 12.64
N CYS A 6 -19.30 8.60 13.79
CA CYS A 6 -20.73 8.89 13.91
C CYS A 6 -20.93 10.26 14.56
N PHE A 7 -21.71 11.11 13.90
CA PHE A 7 -22.13 12.40 14.42
C PHE A 7 -23.65 12.48 14.31
N GLU A 8 -24.32 12.74 15.43
CA GLU A 8 -25.79 12.69 15.56
C GLU A 8 -26.38 11.37 15.08
N HIS A 9 -27.01 11.36 13.90
CA HIS A 9 -27.69 10.20 13.28
C HIS A 9 -27.00 9.73 11.99
N THR A 10 -25.83 10.27 11.67
CA THR A 10 -25.08 9.91 10.46
C THR A 10 -23.76 9.29 10.85
N CYS A 11 -23.47 8.12 10.30
CA CYS A 11 -22.19 7.46 10.44
C CYS A 11 -21.45 7.49 9.10
N TYR A 12 -20.18 7.86 9.16
CA TYR A 12 -19.28 7.89 8.03
C TYR A 12 -18.23 6.81 8.20
N THR A 13 -18.06 5.94 7.21
CA THR A 13 -16.98 4.97 7.18
C THR A 13 -15.76 5.60 6.52
N LEU A 14 -14.69 5.74 7.28
CA LEU A 14 -13.43 6.37 6.88
C LEU A 14 -12.33 5.32 6.88
N ALA A 15 -11.39 5.43 5.94
CA ALA A 15 -10.15 4.68 5.93
C ALA A 15 -9.01 5.59 6.37
N LEU A 16 -8.16 5.11 7.27
CA LEU A 16 -6.88 5.73 7.59
C LEU A 16 -5.84 5.23 6.58
N VAL A 17 -5.26 6.16 5.83
CA VAL A 17 -4.27 5.92 4.77
C VAL A 17 -2.98 6.69 5.05
N SER A 18 -1.86 6.19 4.54
CA SER A 18 -0.57 6.89 4.54
C SER A 18 -0.31 7.50 3.16
N ILE A 19 -0.10 8.81 3.12
CA ILE A 19 0.32 9.55 1.94
C ILE A 19 1.85 9.58 1.90
N TYR A 20 2.40 8.92 0.88
CA TYR A 20 3.83 8.90 0.63
C TYR A 20 4.27 10.17 -0.10
N SER A 21 5.57 10.45 -0.08
CA SER A 21 6.14 11.54 -0.88
C SER A 21 6.00 11.27 -2.39
N PRO A 22 6.19 12.29 -3.25
CA PRO A 22 6.38 12.06 -4.68
C PRO A 22 7.55 11.09 -4.93
N PRO A 23 7.50 10.27 -6.00
CA PRO A 23 8.54 9.29 -6.27
C PRO A 23 9.89 9.94 -6.56
N ASP A 24 10.98 9.25 -6.22
CA ASP A 24 12.34 9.66 -6.57
C ASP A 24 12.45 9.85 -8.09
N ALA A 25 12.75 11.08 -8.50
CA ALA A 25 12.69 11.48 -9.91
C ALA A 25 13.79 10.82 -10.74
N VAL A 26 14.96 10.52 -10.15
CA VAL A 26 16.08 9.90 -10.85
C VAL A 26 15.76 8.43 -11.11
N LEU A 27 15.37 7.70 -10.08
CA LEU A 27 15.02 6.29 -10.18
C LEU A 27 13.82 6.07 -11.09
N LEU A 28 12.81 6.93 -11.01
CA LEU A 28 11.65 6.86 -11.91
C LEU A 28 12.07 7.11 -13.36
N HIS A 29 13.02 8.01 -13.61
CA HIS A 29 13.52 8.27 -14.96
C HIS A 29 14.36 7.11 -15.51
N GLU A 30 15.33 6.64 -14.74
CA GLU A 30 16.24 5.56 -15.14
C GLU A 30 15.51 4.23 -15.33
N SER A 31 14.50 3.96 -14.50
CA SER A 31 13.63 2.79 -14.64
C SER A 31 12.56 2.91 -15.74
N SER A 32 12.60 3.96 -16.57
CA SER A 32 11.61 4.20 -17.62
C SER A 32 10.16 4.24 -17.08
N ARG A 33 9.96 4.89 -15.92
CA ARG A 33 8.69 5.03 -15.20
C ARG A 33 8.10 3.72 -14.68
N THR A 34 8.96 2.75 -14.36
CA THR A 34 8.52 1.46 -13.82
C THR A 34 8.61 1.41 -12.30
N VAL A 35 9.66 2.01 -11.72
CA VAL A 35 9.90 1.97 -10.27
C VAL A 35 9.50 3.30 -9.63
N TYR A 36 8.44 3.26 -8.82
CA TYR A 36 8.00 4.38 -8.00
C TYR A 36 8.50 4.15 -6.58
N SER A 37 9.66 4.69 -6.24
CA SER A 37 10.16 4.67 -4.86
C SER A 37 9.83 5.96 -4.15
N CYS A 38 9.18 5.86 -3.00
CA CYS A 38 8.71 7.00 -2.22
C CYS A 38 9.13 6.86 -0.76
N GLU A 39 9.19 7.99 -0.08
CA GLU A 39 9.43 8.06 1.36
C GLU A 39 8.09 8.02 2.11
N HIS A 40 8.00 7.20 3.15
CA HIS A 40 6.91 7.17 4.11
C HIS A 40 7.04 8.36 5.04
N GLN A 41 5.98 9.16 5.14
CA GLN A 41 5.99 10.41 5.91
C GLN A 41 5.60 10.22 7.39
N GLY A 42 5.53 8.98 7.89
CA GLY A 42 5.09 8.73 9.26
C GLY A 42 3.70 9.29 9.54
N ASP A 43 3.52 9.85 10.73
CA ASP A 43 2.25 10.40 11.18
C ASP A 43 1.82 11.66 10.42
N THR A 44 2.76 12.44 9.87
CA THR A 44 2.41 13.64 9.09
C THR A 44 1.78 13.28 7.75
N GLY A 45 2.01 12.06 7.26
CA GLY A 45 1.35 11.50 6.09
C GLY A 45 0.06 10.75 6.40
N LEU A 46 -0.42 10.68 7.64
CA LEU A 46 -1.66 9.96 7.96
C LEU A 46 -2.90 10.81 7.67
N HIS A 47 -3.80 10.27 6.83
CA HIS A 47 -5.02 10.94 6.41
C HIS A 47 -6.23 10.01 6.59
N ALA A 48 -7.36 10.58 7.04
CA ALA A 48 -8.65 9.91 7.02
C ALA A 48 -9.40 10.32 5.75
N VAL A 49 -9.76 9.34 4.91
CA VAL A 49 -10.53 9.55 3.67
C VAL A 49 -11.82 8.74 3.73
N PHE A 50 -12.88 9.16 3.03
CA PHE A 50 -14.07 8.31 2.91
C PHE A 50 -13.69 7.06 2.14
N ILE A 51 -14.18 5.90 2.61
CA ILE A 51 -13.88 4.63 1.94
C ILE A 51 -14.43 4.61 0.50
N SER A 52 -15.52 5.34 0.24
CA SER A 52 -16.12 5.52 -1.08
C SER A 52 -15.22 6.25 -2.08
N ASP A 53 -14.23 7.00 -1.61
CA ASP A 53 -13.35 7.80 -2.46
C ASP A 53 -12.11 7.01 -2.91
N ILE A 54 -11.91 5.79 -2.39
CA ILE A 54 -10.81 4.89 -2.78
C ILE A 54 -11.19 4.19 -4.08
N ALA A 55 -10.57 4.60 -5.19
CA ALA A 55 -10.81 4.00 -6.51
C ALA A 55 -9.97 2.74 -6.77
N ALA A 56 -8.80 2.64 -6.15
CA ALA A 56 -7.87 1.53 -6.32
C ALA A 56 -6.94 1.42 -5.11
N ILE A 57 -6.36 0.23 -4.91
CA ILE A 57 -5.35 -0.04 -3.88
C ILE A 57 -4.04 -0.48 -4.54
N VAL A 58 -2.93 -0.16 -3.90
CA VAL A 58 -1.59 -0.55 -4.33
C VAL A 58 -0.82 -1.13 -3.16
N ALA A 59 0.15 -2.00 -3.43
CA ALA A 59 1.08 -2.46 -2.41
C ALA A 59 2.28 -1.53 -2.33
N MET A 60 2.58 -1.03 -1.13
CA MET A 60 3.81 -0.29 -0.83
C MET A 60 4.74 -1.21 -0.05
N VAL A 61 5.81 -1.66 -0.68
CA VAL A 61 6.74 -2.65 -0.11
C VAL A 61 8.00 -1.93 0.38
N PRO A 62 8.50 -2.21 1.60
CA PRO A 62 9.77 -1.64 2.06
C PRO A 62 10.88 -1.93 1.05
N LEU A 63 11.66 -0.91 0.71
CA LEU A 63 12.85 -1.08 -0.10
C LEU A 63 13.86 -1.90 0.71
N PHE A 64 14.57 -2.81 0.06
CA PHE A 64 15.64 -3.56 0.67
C PHE A 64 16.82 -3.65 -0.28
N ASP A 65 18.01 -3.71 0.30
CA ASP A 65 19.26 -3.95 -0.38
C ASP A 65 19.90 -5.22 0.17
N VAL A 66 20.65 -5.94 -0.66
CA VAL A 66 21.35 -7.16 -0.27
C VAL A 66 22.83 -6.91 -0.41
N THR A 67 23.54 -6.93 0.72
CA THR A 67 24.99 -6.73 0.74
C THR A 67 25.71 -7.88 0.05
N GLY A 68 26.98 -7.65 -0.33
CA GLY A 68 27.83 -8.70 -0.91
C GLY A 68 28.04 -9.93 -0.01
N GLU A 69 27.73 -9.81 1.28
CA GLU A 69 27.80 -10.90 2.28
C GLU A 69 26.46 -11.62 2.47
N GLY A 70 25.41 -11.19 1.76
CA GLY A 70 24.05 -11.76 1.82
C GLY A 70 23.17 -11.20 2.94
N GLU A 71 23.57 -10.11 3.59
CA GLU A 71 22.76 -9.42 4.59
C GLU A 71 21.71 -8.53 3.90
N VAL A 72 20.48 -8.52 4.43
CA VAL A 72 19.39 -7.68 3.92
C VAL A 72 19.32 -6.41 4.75
N ILE A 73 19.55 -5.26 4.12
CA ILE A 73 19.43 -3.93 4.72
C ILE A 73 18.14 -3.29 4.21
N ILE A 74 17.28 -2.84 5.14
CA ILE A 74 16.04 -2.14 4.80
C ILE A 74 16.24 -0.67 5.19
N PRO A 75 16.42 0.26 4.23
CA PRO A 75 16.53 1.67 4.52
C PRO A 75 15.27 2.17 5.24
N GLU A 76 15.44 3.00 6.26
CA GLU A 76 14.31 3.56 7.00
C GLU A 76 13.42 4.38 6.06
N ASN A 77 12.11 4.17 6.18
CA ASN A 77 11.05 4.94 5.50
C ASN A 77 11.02 4.88 3.97
N TRP A 78 11.86 4.11 3.28
CA TRP A 78 11.78 3.98 1.82
C TRP A 78 10.97 2.76 1.41
N TYR A 79 10.02 3.00 0.51
CA TYR A 79 9.13 1.99 -0.03
C TYR A 79 9.08 2.11 -1.55
N PHE A 80 8.65 1.04 -2.23
CA PHE A 80 8.33 1.10 -3.65
C PHE A 80 6.94 0.56 -3.92
N LEU A 81 6.28 1.16 -4.90
CA LEU A 81 4.96 0.73 -5.37
C LEU A 81 5.10 -0.55 -6.18
N VAL A 82 4.26 -1.52 -5.84
CA VAL A 82 4.09 -2.75 -6.59
C VAL A 82 2.63 -2.82 -7.03
N GLU A 83 2.42 -2.84 -8.35
CA GLU A 83 1.14 -3.28 -8.89
C GLU A 83 0.98 -4.76 -8.53
N LYS A 84 -0.19 -5.15 -8.00
CA LYS A 84 -0.44 -6.55 -7.68
C LYS A 84 -0.59 -7.32 -9.00
N PRO A 85 0.41 -8.12 -9.44
CA PRO A 85 0.33 -8.78 -10.73
C PRO A 85 -0.85 -9.78 -10.71
N GLY A 86 -1.69 -9.72 -11.74
CA GLY A 86 -2.84 -10.61 -11.88
C GLY A 86 -4.16 -10.11 -11.26
N LEU A 87 -4.22 -8.92 -10.66
CA LEU A 87 -5.51 -8.31 -10.26
C LEU A 87 -6.42 -8.12 -11.47
N ASP A 88 -5.90 -7.53 -12.54
CA ASP A 88 -6.64 -7.32 -13.79
C ASP A 88 -7.13 -8.65 -14.39
N VAL A 89 -6.32 -9.71 -14.27
CA VAL A 89 -6.67 -11.05 -14.74
C VAL A 89 -7.76 -11.69 -13.86
N ALA A 90 -7.73 -11.47 -12.54
CA ALA A 90 -8.75 -11.95 -11.62
C ALA A 90 -10.11 -11.25 -11.85
N ILE A 91 -10.08 -9.93 -12.08
CA ILE A 91 -11.27 -9.13 -12.44
C ILE A 91 -11.86 -9.62 -13.76
N LEU A 92 -11.04 -9.84 -14.79
CA LEU A 92 -11.50 -10.37 -16.09
C LEU A 92 -12.07 -11.80 -16.01
N TRP A 93 -11.63 -12.59 -15.03
CA TRP A 93 -12.12 -13.96 -14.80
C TRP A 93 -13.36 -14.01 -13.87
N GLY A 94 -13.83 -12.87 -13.37
CA GLY A 94 -15.01 -12.81 -12.49
C GLY A 94 -14.79 -13.42 -11.11
N LYS A 95 -13.55 -13.49 -10.64
CA LYS A 95 -13.23 -13.89 -9.26
C LYS A 95 -13.10 -12.64 -8.41
N GLU A 96 -14.06 -12.42 -7.51
CA GLU A 96 -13.86 -11.53 -6.36
C GLU A 96 -12.75 -12.12 -5.50
N GLU A 97 -11.83 -11.27 -5.04
CA GLU A 97 -10.75 -11.68 -4.15
C GLU A 97 -11.37 -12.19 -2.85
N GLN A 98 -11.21 -13.48 -2.57
CA GLN A 98 -11.41 -13.99 -1.23
C GLN A 98 -10.12 -13.68 -0.47
N ASP A 99 -10.22 -12.77 0.50
CA ASP A 99 -9.20 -12.61 1.52
C ASP A 99 -9.01 -13.99 2.17
N ILE A 100 -7.82 -14.57 2.00
CA ILE A 100 -7.44 -15.78 2.71
C ILE A 100 -7.14 -15.32 4.14
N ASP A 101 -8.17 -15.30 4.98
CA ASP A 101 -8.01 -15.17 6.43
C ASP A 101 -7.07 -16.28 6.90
N GLY A 102 -6.04 -15.87 7.64
CA GLY A 102 -5.01 -16.75 8.17
C GLY A 102 -5.60 -17.85 9.06
N ASP A 103 -5.02 -19.04 8.94
CA ASP A 103 -5.29 -20.25 9.71
C ASP A 103 -5.74 -19.97 11.15
N GLU A 104 -6.95 -20.43 11.48
CA GLU A 104 -7.33 -20.72 12.86
C GLU A 104 -6.57 -21.97 13.31
N ASP A 105 -5.39 -21.79 13.91
CA ASP A 105 -4.79 -22.85 14.73
C ASP A 105 -5.57 -22.96 16.06
N VAL A 106 -6.61 -23.79 16.06
CA VAL A 106 -7.22 -24.34 17.28
C VAL A 106 -6.87 -25.82 17.40
N GLU A 107 -5.98 -26.15 18.33
CA GLU A 107 -5.84 -27.49 18.92
C GLU A 107 -6.34 -27.48 20.36
#